data_AF-A0A967X7Z5-F1
#
_entry.id   AF-A0A967X7Z5-F1
#
_cell.length_a   1.000
_cell.length_b   1.000
_cell.length_c   1.000
_cell.angle_alpha   90.00
_cell.angle_beta   90.00
_cell.angle_gamma   90.00
#
_symmetry.space_group_name_H-M   'P 1'
#
loop_
_entity.id
_entity.type
_entity.pdbx_description
1 polymer ?
#
loop_
_entity_poly.entity_id
_entity_poly.type
_entity_poly.pdbx_seq_one_letter_code
_entity_poly.pdbx_strand_id
1 'polypeptide(L)' 'RLPVVATLDALAEDALIDILTKPKNALVKQYQKLFEFEDVRLRFSDGALRAVARQAHRRKSGA' A
#
# COMPACT_ATOMS: atom_id res chain seq x y z
N ARG A 1 -3.55 -2.62 34.48
CA ARG A 1 -2.50 -1.59 34.19
C ARG A 1 -1.94 -1.90 32.81
N LEU A 2 -2.31 -1.13 31.79
CA LEU A 2 -1.71 -1.24 30.45
C LEU A 2 -1.04 0.10 30.13
N PRO A 3 0.20 0.35 30.58
CA PRO A 3 0.96 1.49 30.10
C PRO A 3 1.74 1.04 28.86
N VAL A 4 1.04 0.63 27.80
CA VAL A 4 1.67 0.46 26.48
C VAL A 4 1.07 1.53 25.60
N VAL A 5 1.76 2.68 25.55
CA VAL A 5 1.45 3.76 24.62
C VAL A 5 2.38 3.57 23.43
N ALA A 6 1.84 3.03 22.33
CA ALA A 6 2.51 3.00 21.05
C ALA A 6 2.02 4.19 20.23
N THR A 7 2.88 5.18 20.00
CA THR A 7 2.61 6.26 19.06
C THR A 7 2.81 5.71 17.65
N LEU A 8 1.73 5.60 16.87
CA LEU A 8 1.86 5.32 15.44
C LEU A 8 2.42 6.56 14.76
N ASP A 9 3.59 6.42 14.14
CA ASP A 9 4.13 7.47 13.29
C ASP A 9 3.20 7.70 12.10
N ALA A 10 3.08 8.97 11.70
CA ALA A 10 2.33 9.32 10.52
C ALA A 10 2.90 8.58 9.30
N LEU A 11 2.06 7.83 8.58
CA LEU A 11 2.49 7.13 7.38
C LEU A 11 3.03 8.13 6.35
N ALA A 12 4.36 8.10 6.17
CA ALA A 12 5.03 8.79 5.09
C ALA A 12 4.70 8.14 3.73
N GLU A 13 4.87 8.89 2.65
CA GLU A 13 4.64 8.41 1.27
C GLU A 13 5.42 7.12 0.98
N ASP A 14 6.67 7.05 1.42
CA ASP A 14 7.53 5.86 1.24
C ASP A 14 7.01 4.64 2.02
N ALA A 15 6.44 4.86 3.21
CA ALA A 15 5.85 3.79 4.01
C ALA A 15 4.58 3.22 3.34
N LEU A 16 3.78 4.08 2.68
CA LEU A 16 2.63 3.64 1.90
C LEU A 16 3.05 2.79 0.69
N ILE A 17 4.11 3.19 -0.01
CA ILE A 17 4.67 2.41 -1.13
C ILE A 17 5.16 1.04 -0.64
N ASP A 18 5.84 1.01 0.50
CA ASP A 18 6.30 -0.23 1.11
C ASP A 18 5.13 -1.16 1.47
N ILE A 19 4.04 -0.62 2.05
CA ILE A 19 2.82 -1.40 2.36
C ILE A 19 2.15 -1.94 1.08
N LEU A 20 2.18 -1.17 0.00
CA LEU A 20 1.59 -1.58 -1.28
C LEU A 20 2.43 -2.65 -2.02
N THR A 21 3.69 -2.90 -1.63
CA THR A 21 4.61 -3.75 -2.43
C THR A 21 5.31 -4.86 -1.63
N LYS A 22 5.86 -4.56 -0.46
CA LYS A 22 6.68 -5.48 0.34
C LYS A 22 5.88 -6.59 1.03
N PRO A 23 4.77 -6.32 1.76
CA PRO A 23 4.14 -7.34 2.58
C PRO A 23 3.64 -8.51 1.71
N LYS A 24 3.54 -9.69 2.33
CA LYS A 24 3.03 -10.89 1.65
C LYS A 24 1.61 -10.68 1.13
N ASN A 25 0.81 -9.90 1.87
CA ASN A 25 -0.58 -9.57 1.55
C ASN A 25 -0.74 -8.17 0.95
N ALA A 26 0.28 -7.63 0.30
CA ALA A 26 0.21 -6.33 -0.34
C ALA A 26 -0.93 -6.26 -1.38
N LEU A 27 -1.67 -5.13 -1.42
CA LEU A 27 -2.80 -4.94 -2.34
C LEU A 27 -2.41 -5.16 -3.80
N VAL A 28 -1.22 -4.73 -4.21
CA VAL A 28 -0.71 -4.96 -5.57
C VAL A 28 -0.67 -6.44 -5.90
N LYS A 29 -0.17 -7.29 -4.99
CA LYS A 29 -0.10 -8.75 -5.21
C LYS A 29 -1.48 -9.39 -5.24
N GLN A 30 -2.41 -8.89 -4.42
CA GLN A 30 -3.79 -9.36 -4.41
C GLN A 30 -4.47 -9.07 -5.76
N TYR A 31 -4.37 -7.84 -6.26
CA TYR A 31 -4.93 -7.46 -7.55
C TYR A 31 -4.24 -8.15 -8.72
N GLN A 32 -2.91 -8.30 -8.68
CA GLN A 32 -2.18 -9.07 -9.68
C GLN A 32 -2.71 -10.49 -9.78
N LYS A 33 -2.88 -11.16 -8.63
CA LYS A 33 -3.42 -12.52 -8.59
C LYS A 33 -4.88 -12.59 -9.01
N LEU A 34 -5.69 -11.59 -8.65
CA LEU A 34 -7.10 -11.50 -9.07
C LEU A 34 -7.22 -11.45 -10.60
N PHE A 35 -6.41 -10.61 -11.26
CA PHE A 35 -6.40 -10.47 -12.71
C PHE A 35 -5.72 -11.66 -13.42
N GLU A 36 -4.79 -12.34 -12.75
CA GLU A 36 -4.17 -13.56 -13.26
C GLU A 36 -5.20 -14.70 -13.42
N PHE A 37 -6.26 -14.75 -12.60
CA PHE A 37 -7.37 -15.69 -12.80
C PHE A 37 -8.15 -15.45 -14.10
N GLU A 38 -8.10 -14.23 -14.63
CA GLU A 38 -8.72 -13.83 -15.90
C GLU A 38 -7.70 -13.88 -17.06
N ASP A 39 -6.52 -14.50 -16.84
CA ASP A 39 -5.40 -14.56 -17.79
C ASP A 39 -4.83 -13.17 -18.18
N VAL A 40 -5.05 -12.15 -17.33
CA VAL A 40 -4.60 -10.77 -17.54
C VAL A 40 -3.37 -10.48 -16.67
N ARG A 41 -2.28 -10.02 -17.31
CA ARG A 41 -1.07 -9.56 -16.58
C ARG A 41 -1.19 -8.10 -16.16
N LEU A 42 -1.43 -7.87 -14.87
CA LEU A 42 -1.42 -6.53 -14.29
C LEU A 42 -0.02 -6.11 -13.83
N ARG A 43 0.50 -5.00 -14.37
CA ARG A 43 1.78 -4.42 -13.95
C ARG A 43 1.59 -2.99 -13.47
N PHE A 44 2.05 -2.71 -12.26
CA PHE A 44 2.14 -1.36 -11.72
C PHE A 44 3.54 -0.80 -11.98
N SER A 45 3.62 0.42 -12.48
CA SER A 45 4.87 1.15 -12.57
C SER A 45 5.18 1.86 -11.25
N ASP A 46 6.46 2.12 -10.98
CA ASP A 46 6.88 2.82 -9.76
C ASP A 46 6.25 4.22 -9.65
N GLY A 47 6.04 4.88 -10.80
CA GLY A 47 5.35 6.17 -10.88
C GLY A 47 3.88 6.08 -10.47
N ALA A 48 3.18 5.02 -10.87
CA ALA A 48 1.79 4.78 -10.47
C ALA A 48 1.69 4.52 -8.96
N LEU A 49 2.59 3.70 -8.40
CA LEU A 49 2.62 3.41 -6.97
C LEU A 49 2.85 4.68 -6.14
N ARG A 50 3.79 5.54 -6.57
CA ARG A 50 4.03 6.86 -5.96
C ARG A 50 2.82 7.78 -6.05
N ALA A 51 2.14 7.83 -7.20
CA ALA A 51 0.95 8.66 -7.36
C ALA A 51 -0.20 8.21 -6.44
N VAL A 52 -0.41 6.89 -6.31
CA VAL A 52 -1.40 6.31 -5.39
C VAL A 52 -1.05 6.63 -3.94
N ALA A 53 0.22 6.48 -3.55
CA ALA A 53 0.69 6.82 -2.21
C ALA A 53 0.46 8.30 -1.88
N ARG A 54 0.78 9.22 -2.81
CA ARG A 54 0.46 10.66 -2.65
C ARG A 54 -1.02 10.91 -2.49
N GLN A 55 -1.86 10.23 -3.26
CA GLN A 55 -3.29 10.42 -3.21
C GLN A 55 -3.89 9.89 -1.90
N ALA A 56 -3.40 8.75 -1.40
CA ALA A 56 -3.78 8.21 -0.10
C ALA A 56 -3.37 9.16 1.04
N HIS A 57 -2.13 9.67 0.99
CA HIS A 57 -1.64 10.64 1.97
C HIS A 57 -2.45 11.94 1.97
N ARG A 58 -2.76 12.50 0.79
CA ARG A 58 -3.61 13.70 0.65
C ARG A 58 -5.02 13.49 1.19
N ARG A 59 -5.58 12.29 1.06
CA ARG A 59 -6.93 11.99 1.52
C ARG A 59 -7.04 11.87 3.04
N LYS A 60 -5.93 11.90 3.80
CA LYS A 60 -5.88 11.62 5.25
C LYS A 60 -6.57 10.30 5.66
N SER A 61 -6.91 9.47 4.68
CA SER A 61 -7.27 8.08 4.88
C SER A 61 -5.96 7.38 5.14
N GLY A 62 -5.58 7.27 6.42
CA GLY A 62 -4.58 6.29 6.82
C GLY A 62 -4.96 4.94 6.17
N ALA A 63 -3.92 4.29 5.62
CA ALA A 63 -3.93 3.02 4.88
C ALA A 63 -5.25 2.24 4.82
#